data_AF-A0A9P6IP23-F1
#
_entry.id   AF-A0A9P6IP23-F1
#
_cell.length_a   1.000
_cell.length_b   1.000
_cell.length_c   1.000
_cell.angle_alpha   90.00
_cell.angle_beta   90.00
_cell.angle_gamma   90.00
#
_symmetry.space_group_name_H-M   'P 1'
#
loop_
_entity.id
_entity.type
_entity.pdbx_description
1 polymer ?
#
loop_
_entity_poly.entity_id
_entity_poly.type
_entity_poly.pdbx_seq_one_letter_code
_entity_poly.pdbx_strand_id
1 'polypeptide(L)' 'LLPSAGQGSVNTLPDAVILANCLYDLPSLSTQDITAAFNDYHEQRLPFVAYQFNASQTQAKILFGQ' A
#
# COMPACT_ATOMS: atom_id res chain seq x y z
N LEU A 1 3.45 3.27 10.13
CA LEU A 1 3.79 1.83 10.17
C LEU A 1 4.90 1.67 11.18
N LEU A 2 4.68 0.90 12.25
CA LEU A 2 5.74 0.64 13.23
C LEU A 2 6.71 -0.42 12.70
N PRO A 3 8.02 -0.14 12.65
CA PRO A 3 9.03 -1.12 12.22
C PRO A 3 9.02 -2.38 13.09
N SER A 4 8.68 -2.22 14.38
CA SER A 4 8.65 -3.29 15.39
C SER A 4 7.64 -4.40 15.12
N ALA A 5 6.66 -4.18 14.24
CA ALA A 5 5.67 -5.19 13.85
C ALA A 5 6.06 -5.98 12.58
N GLY A 6 7.24 -5.72 11.98
CA GLY A 6 7.65 -6.38 10.73
C GLY A 6 6.79 -6.00 9.51
N GLN A 7 5.92 -5.00 9.64
CA GLN A 7 4.90 -4.67 8.64
C GLN A 7 5.46 -3.97 7.38
N GLY A 8 6.73 -3.57 7.37
CA GLY A 8 7.36 -3.00 6.17
C GLY A 8 7.40 -3.99 5.01
N SER A 9 8.04 -5.16 5.20
CA SER A 9 8.24 -6.13 4.12
C SER A 9 6.97 -6.85 3.67
N VAL A 10 6.02 -7.11 4.58
CA VAL A 10 4.74 -7.76 4.22
C VAL A 10 3.81 -6.83 3.43
N ASN A 11 4.05 -5.51 3.46
CA ASN A 11 3.26 -4.54 2.70
C ASN A 11 3.85 -4.24 1.33
N THR A 12 5.17 -4.27 1.22
CA THR A 12 5.88 -4.05 -0.05
C THR A 12 5.60 -5.14 -1.09
N LEU A 13 5.39 -6.39 -0.68
CA LEU A 13 5.09 -7.49 -1.61
C LEU A 13 3.70 -7.33 -2.29
N PRO A 14 2.60 -7.07 -1.56
CA PRO A 14 1.32 -6.70 -2.16
C PRO A 14 1.36 -5.41 -2.99
N ASP A 15 2.10 -4.39 -2.54
CA ASP A 15 2.31 -3.14 -3.30
C ASP A 15 2.87 -3.44 -4.70
N ALA A 16 3.92 -4.27 -4.77
CA ALA A 16 4.57 -4.62 -6.02
C ALA A 16 3.65 -5.39 -6.97
N VAL A 17 2.84 -6.32 -6.45
CA VAL A 17 1.89 -7.10 -7.27
C VAL A 17 0.78 -6.20 -7.82
N ILE A 18 0.18 -5.36 -6.98
CA ILE A 18 -0.92 -4.47 -7.41
C ILE A 18 -0.41 -3.47 -8.45
N LEU A 19 0.78 -2.89 -8.23
CA LEU A 19 1.40 -1.99 -9.20
C LEU A 19 1.72 -2.70 -10.51
N ALA A 20 2.23 -3.94 -10.47
CA ALA A 20 2.51 -4.71 -11.67
C ALA A 20 1.24 -4.97 -12.50
N ASN A 21 0.10 -5.22 -11.86
CA ASN A 21 -1.17 -5.37 -12.55
C ASN A 21 -1.61 -4.04 -13.20
N CYS A 22 -1.56 -2.92 -12.47
CA CYS A 22 -1.88 -1.60 -13.03
C CYS A 22 -1.01 -1.24 -14.23
N LEU A 23 0.26 -1.64 -14.23
CA LEU A 23 1.18 -1.44 -15.36
C LEU A 23 0.92 -2.40 -16.52
N TYR A 24 0.50 -3.63 -16.25
CA TYR A 24 0.13 -4.60 -17.28
C TYR A 24 -1.13 -4.18 -18.05
N ASP A 25 -2.09 -3.60 -17.35
CA ASP A 25 -3.37 -3.16 -17.92
C ASP A 25 -3.29 -1.80 -18.64
N LEU A 26 -2.09 -1.23 -18.80
CA LEU A 26 -1.92 0.05 -19.49
C LEU A 26 -2.37 -0.02 -20.96
N PRO A 27 -3.34 0.80 -21.39
CA PRO A 27 -3.81 0.80 -22.77
C PRO A 27 -2.80 1.40 -23.75
N SER A 28 -1.92 2.29 -23.26
CA SER A 28 -0.82 2.86 -24.03
C SER A 28 0.30 3.39 -23.10
N LEU A 29 1.45 3.74 -23.69
CA LEU A 29 2.55 4.38 -22.97
C LEU A 29 2.41 5.91 -22.89
N SER A 30 1.21 6.45 -23.09
CA SER A 30 0.96 7.88 -22.93
C SER A 30 1.14 8.28 -21.46
N THR A 31 1.64 9.49 -21.22
CA THR A 31 1.77 10.03 -19.86
C THR A 31 0.43 10.08 -19.13
N GLN A 32 -0.67 10.27 -19.86
CA GLN A 32 -2.02 10.27 -19.32
C GLN A 32 -2.40 8.90 -18.76
N ASP A 33 -2.20 7.84 -19.53
CA ASP A 33 -2.55 6.47 -19.13
C ASP A 33 -1.66 5.98 -17.99
N ILE A 34 -0.37 6.34 -18.02
CA ILE A 34 0.57 6.08 -16.91
C ILE A 34 0.09 6.76 -15.63
N THR A 35 -0.31 8.03 -15.72
CA THR A 35 -0.82 8.79 -14.57
C THR A 35 -2.11 8.19 -14.01
N ALA A 36 -3.02 7.76 -14.90
CA ALA A 36 -4.24 7.08 -14.52
C ALA A 36 -3.95 5.76 -13.76
N ALA A 37 -3.04 4.94 -14.26
CA ALA A 37 -2.64 3.69 -13.60
C ALA A 37 -2.03 3.91 -12.20
N PHE A 38 -1.26 4.98 -12.00
CA PHE A 38 -0.74 5.33 -10.67
C PHE A 38 -1.83 5.84 -9.72
N ASN A 39 -2.83 6.56 -10.23
CA ASN A 39 -3.99 6.96 -9.42
C ASN A 39 -4.81 5.73 -9.01
N ASP A 40 -5.06 4.80 -9.92
CA ASP A 40 -5.79 3.56 -9.64
C ASP A 40 -5.04 2.71 -8.60
N TYR A 41 -3.71 2.59 -8.72
CA TYR A 41 -2.87 1.97 -7.70
C TYR A 41 -3.03 2.65 -6.34
N HIS A 42 -3.00 3.99 -6.31
CA HIS A 42 -3.14 4.76 -5.07
C HIS A 42 -4.50 4.52 -4.41
N GLU A 43 -5.59 4.56 -5.17
CA GLU A 43 -6.95 4.33 -4.69
C GLU A 43 -7.13 2.91 -4.14
N GLN A 44 -6.56 1.90 -4.82
CA GLN A 44 -6.59 0.51 -4.35
C GLN A 44 -5.79 0.31 -3.06
N ARG A 45 -4.69 1.05 -2.86
CA ARG A 45 -3.78 0.86 -1.72
C ARG A 45 -4.11 1.71 -0.49
N LEU A 46 -4.62 2.92 -0.68
CA LEU A 46 -4.85 3.87 0.41
C LEU A 46 -5.68 3.28 1.56
N PRO A 47 -6.79 2.54 1.33
CA PRO A 47 -7.59 1.95 2.42
C PRO A 47 -6.80 0.91 3.22
N PHE A 48 -6.00 0.09 2.56
CA PHE A 48 -5.18 -0.95 3.21
C PHE A 48 -4.05 -0.35 4.03
N VAL A 49 -3.37 0.67 3.51
CA VAL A 49 -2.31 1.37 4.24
C VAL A 49 -2.88 2.10 5.47
N ALA A 50 -4.05 2.75 5.33
CA ALA A 50 -4.73 3.41 6.43
C ALA A 50 -5.18 2.42 7.52
N TYR A 51 -5.74 1.27 7.13
CA TYR A 51 -6.10 0.21 8.07
C TYR A 51 -4.89 -0.30 8.84
N GLN A 52 -3.80 -0.60 8.13
CA GLN A 52 -2.58 -1.12 8.76
C GLN A 52 -1.88 -0.10 9.64
N PHE A 53 -1.91 1.17 9.27
CA PHE A 53 -1.40 2.23 10.12
C PHE A 53 -2.16 2.29 11.46
N ASN A 54 -3.49 2.23 11.42
CA ASN A 54 -4.32 2.20 12.62
C ASN A 54 -4.12 0.91 13.44
N ALA A 55 -4.12 -0.25 12.79
CA ALA A 55 -3.87 -1.53 13.44
C ALA A 55 -2.50 -1.56 14.14
N SER A 56 -1.47 -1.02 13.48
CA SER A 56 -0.12 -0.89 14.02
C SER A 56 -0.08 0.02 15.26
N GLN A 57 -0.80 1.15 15.25
CA GLN A 57 -0.93 2.01 16.44
C GLN A 57 -1.63 1.30 17.60
N THR A 58 -2.73 0.61 17.34
CA THR A 58 -3.45 -0.16 18.38
C THR A 58 -2.56 -1.26 18.95
N GLN A 59 -1.82 -1.96 18.09
CA GLN A 59 -0.92 -3.02 18.50
C GLN A 59 0.25 -2.49 19.33
N ALA A 60 0.78 -1.29 19.03
CA ALA A 60 1.76 -0.63 19.89
C ALA A 60 1.21 -0.27 21.27
N LYS A 61 -0.03 0.24 21.37
CA LYS A 61 -0.65 0.51 22.68
C LYS A 61 -0.78 -0.77 23.50
N ILE A 62 -1.18 -1.87 22.88
CA ILE A 62 -1.28 -3.18 23.55
C ILE A 62 0.09 -3.72 23.97
N LEU A 63 1.11 -3.66 23.09
CA LEU A 63 2.44 -4.19 23.39
C LEU A 63 3.21 -3.35 24.41
N PHE A 64 3.06 -2.03 24.38
CA PHE A 64 3.83 -1.10 25.20
C PHE A 64 3.04 -0.51 26.38
N GLY A 65 1.77 -0.91 26.55
CA GLY A 65 0.97 -0.67 27.75
C GLY A 65 0.64 0.80 28.06
N GLN A 66 0.59 1.68 27.05
CA GLN A 66 0.12 3.07 27.21
C GLN A 66 -1.38 3.20 27.01
#